data_AF-A0ABD7WY37-F1
#
_entry.id   AF-A0ABD7WY37-F1
#
_cell.length_a   1.000
_cell.length_b   1.000
_cell.length_c   1.000
_cell.angle_alpha   90.00
_cell.angle_beta   90.00
_cell.angle_gamma   90.00
#
_symmetry.space_group_name_H-M   'P 1'
#
loop_
_entity.id
_entity.type
_entity.pdbx_description
1 polymer ?
#
loop_
_entity_poly.entity_id
_entity_poly.type
_entity_poly.pdbx_seq_one_letter_code
_entity_poly.pdbx_strand_id
1 'polypeptide(L)'
;MNHYSKQQAMNNQPRSFVIGTVECVDSQWIFFEDESDEASMLHEVMDDTLELLIDTRWEKAIMVDDRQIKLHDGTYLLRNGDKLRLTKKLPYAYEQLLQSLPKETFLSFTQHLNSLKFSLYDCIYCHNTLCFLPTDGDTKGANFIIYDNEEKICAVQHLFERGTQYLDRFEYTVNDGERSMNLFLD
;
A
#
# COMPACT_ATOMS: atom_id res chain seq x y z
N MET A 1 -12.58 21.49 -10.75
CA MET A 1 -12.52 20.01 -10.74
C MET A 1 -11.38 19.62 -9.82
N ASN A 2 -11.65 18.75 -8.84
CA ASN A 2 -10.69 18.41 -7.79
C ASN A 2 -9.50 17.67 -8.41
N HIS A 3 -8.29 18.20 -8.32
CA HIS A 3 -7.06 17.62 -8.90
C HIS A 3 -6.56 16.42 -8.07
N TYR A 4 -7.45 15.47 -7.74
CA TYR A 4 -7.08 14.31 -6.93
C TYR A 4 -6.08 13.44 -7.71
N SER A 5 -4.89 13.25 -7.17
CA SER A 5 -3.80 12.52 -7.82
C SER A 5 -3.73 11.06 -7.33
N LYS A 6 -3.03 10.20 -8.09
CA LYS A 6 -2.75 8.84 -7.64
C LYS A 6 -2.01 8.82 -6.29
N GLN A 7 -1.03 9.72 -6.12
CA GLN A 7 -0.29 9.82 -4.86
C GLN A 7 -1.20 10.21 -3.69
N GLN A 8 -2.14 11.13 -3.89
CA GLN A 8 -3.10 11.49 -2.84
C GLN A 8 -4.05 10.33 -2.51
N ALA A 9 -4.46 9.55 -3.51
CA ALA A 9 -5.23 8.34 -3.31
C ALA A 9 -4.47 7.28 -2.52
N MET A 10 -3.18 7.07 -2.81
CA MET A 10 -2.29 6.20 -2.04
C MET A 10 -2.13 6.66 -0.60
N ASN A 11 -1.88 7.96 -0.38
CA ASN A 11 -1.62 8.49 0.97
C ASN A 11 -2.85 8.49 1.87
N ASN A 12 -4.06 8.55 1.29
CA ASN A 12 -5.32 8.65 2.04
C ASN A 12 -5.98 7.28 2.27
N GLN A 13 -5.31 6.17 1.93
CA GLN A 13 -5.87 4.84 2.15
C GLN A 13 -6.01 4.51 3.64
N PRO A 14 -7.10 3.84 4.06
CA PRO A 14 -7.16 3.24 5.39
C PRO A 14 -6.13 2.10 5.50
N ARG A 15 -5.71 1.74 6.72
CA ARG A 15 -4.76 0.63 6.96
C ARG A 15 -3.47 0.70 6.14
N SER A 16 -3.07 1.90 5.70
CA SER A 16 -1.84 2.12 4.94
C SER A 16 -0.59 2.13 5.79
N PHE A 17 -0.72 1.98 7.11
CA PHE A 17 0.37 2.01 8.05
C PHE A 17 0.40 0.74 8.90
N VAL A 18 1.61 0.28 9.22
CA VAL A 18 1.91 -0.57 10.36
C VAL A 18 2.16 0.33 11.56
N ILE A 19 1.65 -0.03 12.73
CA ILE A 19 1.92 0.65 14.00
C ILE A 19 2.78 -0.27 14.86
N GLY A 20 3.74 0.31 15.56
CA GLY A 20 4.56 -0.45 16.49
C GLY A 20 5.27 0.43 17.49
N THR A 21 5.97 -0.24 18.39
CA THR A 21 6.71 0.38 19.49
C THR A 21 8.20 0.19 19.26
N VAL A 22 9.00 1.21 19.52
CA VAL A 22 10.47 1.08 19.47
C VAL A 22 11.08 0.86 20.83
N GLU A 23 12.04 -0.06 20.88
CA GLU A 23 12.86 -0.29 22.06
C GLU A 23 14.33 -0.47 21.68
N CYS A 24 15.21 -0.05 22.58
CA CYS A 24 16.63 -0.26 22.49
C CYS A 24 17.03 -1.53 23.26
N VAL A 25 17.47 -2.55 22.51
CA VAL A 25 17.95 -3.85 23.03
C VAL A 25 19.39 -4.02 22.56
N ASP A 26 20.33 -4.28 23.49
CA ASP A 26 21.75 -4.47 23.18
C ASP A 26 22.37 -3.35 22.29
N SER A 27 21.98 -2.09 22.53
CA SER A 27 22.39 -0.91 21.77
C SER A 27 21.87 -0.84 20.33
N GLN A 28 20.86 -1.64 20.01
CA GLN A 28 20.16 -1.66 18.73
C GLN A 28 18.71 -1.24 18.92
N TRP A 29 18.23 -0.37 18.02
CA TRP A 29 16.82 0.01 17.98
C TRP A 29 16.03 -1.02 17.19
N ILE A 30 15.02 -1.58 17.84
CA ILE A 30 14.13 -2.59 17.30
C ILE A 30 12.73 -1.98 17.25
N PHE A 31 12.04 -2.20 16.14
CA PHE A 31 10.62 -1.91 15.96
C PHE A 31 9.82 -3.20 16.17
N PHE A 32 8.90 -3.17 17.12
CA PHE A 32 7.97 -4.26 17.42
C PHE A 32 6.59 -3.88 16.88
N GLU A 33 6.11 -4.62 15.89
CA GLU A 33 4.79 -4.41 15.28
C GLU A 33 3.67 -4.83 16.24
N ASP A 34 2.68 -3.95 16.44
CA ASP A 34 1.60 -4.16 17.41
C ASP A 34 0.63 -5.28 16.99
N GLU A 35 0.49 -5.57 15.68
CA GLU A 35 -0.49 -6.53 15.13
C GLU A 35 0.05 -7.96 15.01
N SER A 36 1.31 -8.11 14.62
CA SER A 36 1.93 -9.39 14.27
C SER A 36 2.90 -9.92 15.33
N ASP A 37 3.25 -9.11 16.34
CA ASP A 37 4.37 -9.31 17.26
C ASP A 37 5.73 -9.50 16.54
N GLU A 38 5.84 -9.13 15.27
CA GLU A 38 7.08 -9.19 14.52
C GLU A 38 8.06 -8.11 15.00
N ALA A 39 9.34 -8.50 15.09
CA ALA A 39 10.42 -7.61 15.48
C ALA A 39 11.36 -7.41 14.30
N SER A 40 11.58 -6.15 13.92
CA SER A 40 12.51 -5.76 12.86
C SER A 40 13.51 -4.76 13.37
N MET A 41 14.73 -4.77 12.82
CA MET A 41 15.68 -3.70 13.10
C MET A 41 15.11 -2.39 12.58
N LEU A 42 15.13 -1.32 13.40
CA LEU A 42 14.52 -0.05 13.01
C LEU A 42 15.07 0.46 11.68
N HIS A 43 16.38 0.29 11.44
CA HIS A 43 17.03 0.72 10.20
C HIS A 43 16.60 -0.02 8.93
N GLU A 44 16.09 -1.25 9.05
CA GLU A 44 15.62 -2.05 7.90
C GLU A 44 14.24 -1.59 7.40
N VAL A 45 13.49 -0.90 8.26
CA VAL A 45 12.14 -0.39 7.97
C VAL A 45 12.11 1.13 7.74
N MET A 46 13.29 1.76 7.59
CA MET A 46 13.44 3.22 7.41
C MET A 46 13.13 3.75 6.02
N ASP A 47 13.04 2.89 5.00
CA ASP A 47 12.73 3.31 3.63
C ASP A 47 11.27 3.79 3.47
N ASP A 48 10.44 3.57 4.49
CA ASP A 48 9.03 3.92 4.49
C ASP A 48 8.79 5.33 5.06
N THR A 49 7.62 5.90 4.75
CA THR A 49 7.22 7.16 5.38
C THR A 49 6.98 6.91 6.87
N LEU A 50 7.83 7.51 7.70
CA LEU A 50 7.81 7.38 9.15
C LEU A 50 7.00 8.50 9.79
N GLU A 51 6.16 8.15 10.77
CA GLU A 51 5.52 9.13 11.65
C GLU A 51 5.65 8.71 13.12
N LEU A 52 5.97 9.68 13.99
CA LEU A 52 6.08 9.50 15.44
C LEU A 52 4.77 9.93 16.11
N LEU A 53 4.32 9.18 17.11
CA LEU A 53 3.22 9.59 17.98
C LEU A 53 3.71 10.58 19.03
N ILE A 54 3.27 11.84 18.95
CA ILE A 54 3.53 12.88 19.93
C ILE A 54 2.20 13.32 20.53
N ASP A 55 2.09 13.21 21.85
CA ASP A 55 0.86 13.38 22.63
C ASP A 55 -0.27 12.45 22.12
N THR A 56 -1.01 12.90 21.11
CA THR A 56 -2.11 12.17 20.47
C THR A 56 -2.14 12.36 18.95
N ARG A 57 -1.03 12.80 18.35
CA ARG A 57 -0.94 13.12 16.92
C ARG A 57 0.23 12.40 16.29
N TRP A 58 0.02 11.94 15.06
CA TRP A 58 1.07 11.38 14.24
C TRP A 58 1.76 12.51 13.49
N GLU A 59 3.04 12.71 13.77
CA GLU A 59 3.87 13.74 13.18
C GLU A 59 4.88 13.11 12.23
N LYS A 60 4.92 13.62 11.00
CA LYS A 60 5.86 13.14 9.98
C LYS A 60 7.30 13.33 10.44
N ALA A 61 8.08 12.28 10.29
CA ALA A 61 9.45 12.23 10.72
C ALA A 61 10.36 11.71 9.61
N ILE A 62 11.63 12.11 9.67
CA ILE A 62 12.70 11.59 8.83
C ILE A 62 13.80 11.11 9.76
N MET A 63 14.22 9.86 9.64
CA MET A 63 15.37 9.35 10.40
C MET A 63 16.65 10.09 9.98
N VAL A 64 17.43 10.54 10.96
CA VAL A 64 18.73 11.21 10.75
C VAL A 64 19.86 10.26 11.07
N ASP A 65 19.71 9.47 12.13
CA ASP A 65 20.57 8.36 12.54
C ASP A 65 19.73 7.33 13.30
N ASP A 66 20.34 6.25 13.80
CA ASP A 66 19.66 5.14 14.48
C ASP A 66 18.79 5.55 15.68
N ARG A 67 18.97 6.76 16.23
CA ARG A 67 18.26 7.24 17.42
C ARG A 67 17.62 8.62 17.24
N GLN A 68 18.03 9.39 16.25
CA GLN A 68 17.57 10.74 16.04
C GLN A 68 16.65 10.80 14.84
N ILE A 69 15.44 11.35 15.06
CA ILE A 69 14.51 11.68 14.00
C ILE A 69 14.35 13.18 13.89
N LYS A 70 14.13 13.65 12.67
CA LYS A 70 13.83 15.03 12.35
C LYS A 70 12.33 15.17 12.14
N LEU A 71 11.73 16.04 12.93
CA LEU A 71 10.36 16.50 12.81
C LEU A 71 10.36 17.84 12.06
N HIS A 72 9.17 18.38 11.78
CA HIS A 72 9.05 19.70 11.14
C HIS A 72 9.66 20.83 12.01
N ASP A 73 9.54 20.73 13.32
CA ASP A 73 9.88 21.76 14.30
C ASP A 73 11.23 21.53 15.02
N GLY A 74 11.92 20.43 14.74
CA GLY A 74 13.21 20.15 15.36
C GLY A 74 13.68 18.71 15.20
N THR A 75 14.62 18.31 16.05
CA THR A 75 15.06 16.93 16.19
C THR A 75 14.51 16.33 17.47
N TYR A 76 14.14 15.06 17.39
CA TYR A 76 13.65 14.25 18.48
C TYR A 76 14.56 13.04 18.66
N LEU A 77 14.88 12.71 19.90
CA LEU A 77 15.71 11.57 20.25
C LEU A 77 14.81 10.45 20.73
N LEU A 78 14.81 9.33 20.01
CA LEU A 78 14.02 8.14 20.30
C LEU A 78 14.29 7.63 21.73
N ARG A 79 13.20 7.15 22.34
CA ARG A 79 13.11 6.60 23.68
C ARG A 79 12.38 5.26 23.61
N ASN A 80 12.71 4.37 24.55
CA ASN A 80 11.98 3.12 24.68
C ASN A 80 10.50 3.41 24.95
N GLY A 81 9.61 2.72 24.23
CA GLY A 81 8.17 2.91 24.32
C GLY A 81 7.60 3.97 23.38
N ASP A 82 8.43 4.67 22.60
CA ASP A 82 7.91 5.57 21.55
C ASP A 82 7.13 4.76 20.51
N LYS A 83 5.97 5.28 20.10
CA LYS A 83 5.16 4.66 19.05
C LYS A 83 5.46 5.27 17.70
N LEU A 84 5.74 4.41 16.74
CA LEU A 84 5.94 4.77 15.35
C LEU A 84 4.82 4.17 14.50
N ARG A 85 4.54 4.82 13.38
CA ARG A 85 3.83 4.18 12.28
C ARG A 85 4.61 4.33 10.98
N LEU A 86 4.61 3.27 10.19
CA LEU A 86 5.37 3.11 8.97
C LEU A 86 4.42 2.77 7.84
N THR A 87 4.54 3.41 6.69
CA THR A 87 3.69 3.04 5.53
C THR A 87 3.93 1.58 5.15
N LYS A 88 2.87 0.78 5.01
CA LYS A 88 2.94 -0.62 4.57
C LYS A 88 3.61 -0.69 3.19
N LYS A 89 4.57 -1.60 3.01
CA LYS A 89 5.12 -1.91 1.69
C LYS A 89 4.12 -2.71 0.88
N LEU A 90 3.99 -2.38 -0.41
CA LEU A 90 3.17 -3.15 -1.34
C LEU A 90 3.99 -4.27 -2.00
N PRO A 91 3.37 -5.42 -2.34
CA PRO A 91 4.02 -6.40 -3.18
C PRO A 91 4.51 -5.78 -4.48
N TYR A 92 5.77 -5.99 -4.87
CA TYR A 92 6.38 -5.33 -6.03
C TYR A 92 5.55 -5.46 -7.32
N ALA A 93 5.06 -6.67 -7.62
CA ALA A 93 4.23 -6.92 -8.81
C ALA A 93 2.94 -6.10 -8.81
N TYR A 94 2.35 -5.88 -7.63
CA TYR A 94 1.16 -5.07 -7.44
C TYR A 94 1.46 -3.58 -7.59
N GLU A 95 2.58 -3.11 -7.03
CA GLU A 95 3.02 -1.73 -7.19
C GLU A 95 3.21 -1.38 -8.67
N GLN A 96 3.88 -2.26 -9.43
CA GLN A 96 4.05 -2.09 -10.88
C GLN A 96 2.70 -2.03 -11.61
N LEU A 97 1.73 -2.86 -11.20
CA LEU A 97 0.38 -2.81 -11.77
C LEU A 97 -0.26 -1.45 -11.51
N LEU A 98 -0.31 -0.99 -10.26
CA LEU A 98 -0.92 0.29 -9.88
C LEU A 98 -0.28 1.48 -10.60
N GLN A 99 1.05 1.46 -10.75
CA GLN A 99 1.78 2.49 -11.49
C GLN A 99 1.38 2.53 -12.96
N SER A 100 1.24 1.36 -13.61
CA SER A 100 0.92 1.21 -15.03
C SER A 100 -0.49 1.67 -15.44
N LEU A 101 -1.46 1.63 -14.52
CA LEU A 101 -2.86 1.96 -14.84
C LEU A 101 -3.00 3.43 -15.27
N PRO A 102 -3.94 3.79 -16.17
CA PRO A 102 -4.30 5.18 -16.39
C PRO A 102 -4.82 5.80 -15.09
N LYS A 103 -4.72 7.13 -14.96
CA LYS A 103 -5.15 7.84 -13.74
C LYS A 103 -6.61 7.54 -13.40
N GLU A 104 -7.49 7.61 -14.38
CA GLU A 104 -8.94 7.44 -14.18
C GLU A 104 -9.27 6.00 -13.78
N THR A 105 -8.69 5.01 -14.48
CA THR A 105 -8.77 3.59 -14.13
C THR A 105 -8.31 3.32 -12.70
N PHE A 106 -7.13 3.84 -12.33
CA PHE A 106 -6.59 3.68 -10.97
C PHE A 106 -7.52 4.27 -9.90
N LEU A 107 -8.02 5.48 -10.12
CA LEU A 107 -8.88 6.14 -9.13
C LEU A 107 -10.22 5.42 -8.98
N SER A 108 -10.81 4.96 -10.09
CA SER A 108 -12.07 4.23 -10.05
C SER A 108 -11.91 2.83 -9.45
N PHE A 109 -10.82 2.12 -9.78
CA PHE A 109 -10.41 0.88 -9.11
C PHE A 109 -10.31 1.06 -7.59
N THR A 110 -9.57 2.10 -7.16
CA THR A 110 -9.39 2.43 -5.74
C THR A 110 -10.71 2.74 -5.06
N GLN A 111 -11.55 3.59 -5.66
CA GLN A 111 -12.84 3.97 -5.09
C GLN A 111 -13.76 2.76 -4.91
N HIS A 112 -13.78 1.86 -5.89
CA HIS A 112 -14.57 0.64 -5.83
C HIS A 112 -14.06 -0.29 -4.74
N LEU A 113 -12.77 -0.55 -4.68
CA LEU A 113 -12.16 -1.35 -3.63
C LEU A 113 -12.47 -0.79 -2.22
N ASN A 114 -12.35 0.53 -2.05
CA ASN A 114 -12.66 1.22 -0.80
C ASN A 114 -14.16 1.13 -0.43
N SER A 115 -15.05 1.12 -1.43
CA SER A 115 -16.49 0.92 -1.21
C SER A 115 -16.81 -0.45 -0.61
N LEU A 116 -16.02 -1.47 -0.97
CA LEU A 116 -16.07 -2.83 -0.44
C LEU A 116 -15.34 -2.96 0.92
N LYS A 117 -14.87 -1.84 1.49
CA LYS A 117 -14.10 -1.77 2.75
C LYS A 117 -12.68 -2.35 2.68
N PHE A 118 -12.13 -2.49 1.48
CA PHE A 118 -10.73 -2.85 1.28
C PHE A 118 -9.88 -1.62 0.98
N SER A 119 -8.63 -1.64 1.41
CA SER A 119 -7.58 -0.66 1.11
C SER A 119 -6.72 -1.18 -0.03
N LEU A 120 -6.06 -0.29 -0.76
CA LEU A 120 -4.97 -0.71 -1.64
C LEU A 120 -3.86 -1.46 -0.89
N TYR A 121 -3.67 -1.18 0.40
CA TYR A 121 -2.65 -1.81 1.25
C TYR A 121 -3.08 -3.14 1.87
N ASP A 122 -4.32 -3.57 1.66
CA ASP A 122 -4.79 -4.90 2.07
C ASP A 122 -4.36 -6.00 1.08
N CYS A 123 -3.57 -5.65 0.05
CA CYS A 123 -3.13 -6.59 -0.98
C CYS A 123 -2.07 -7.55 -0.41
N ILE A 124 -2.44 -8.81 -0.25
CA ILE A 124 -1.55 -9.88 0.24
C ILE A 124 -0.90 -10.67 -0.89
N TYR A 125 -1.45 -10.61 -2.11
CA TYR A 125 -0.91 -11.30 -3.27
C TYR A 125 -1.29 -10.61 -4.57
N CYS A 126 -0.34 -10.53 -5.50
CA CYS A 126 -0.59 -10.11 -6.87
C CYS A 126 0.27 -10.89 -7.87
N HIS A 127 -0.40 -11.57 -8.80
CA HIS A 127 0.22 -12.05 -10.03
C HIS A 127 -0.04 -11.03 -11.14
N ASN A 128 1.01 -10.28 -11.51
CA ASN A 128 0.94 -9.29 -12.58
C ASN A 128 1.56 -9.85 -13.88
N THR A 129 0.70 -10.39 -14.75
CA THR A 129 1.11 -10.97 -16.03
C THR A 129 1.77 -9.94 -16.95
N LEU A 130 1.40 -8.65 -16.85
CA LEU A 130 2.01 -7.58 -17.66
C LEU A 130 3.53 -7.49 -17.48
N CYS A 131 4.06 -7.85 -16.30
CA CYS A 131 5.50 -7.84 -16.04
C CYS A 131 6.30 -8.84 -16.90
N PHE A 132 5.62 -9.81 -17.52
CA PHE A 132 6.25 -10.89 -18.29
C PHE A 132 5.94 -10.81 -19.79
N LEU A 133 5.14 -9.84 -20.22
CA LEU A 133 4.73 -9.68 -21.61
C LEU A 133 5.62 -8.68 -22.34
N PRO A 134 5.78 -8.82 -23.67
CA PRO A 134 6.48 -7.83 -24.48
C PRO A 134 5.82 -6.45 -24.35
N THR A 135 6.65 -5.40 -24.37
CA THR A 135 6.17 -4.02 -24.37
C THR A 135 5.73 -3.55 -25.76
N ASP A 136 6.16 -4.26 -26.80
CA ASP A 136 5.88 -4.00 -28.20
C ASP A 136 4.83 -4.98 -28.76
N GLY A 137 3.81 -4.43 -29.40
CA GLY A 137 2.73 -5.20 -30.03
C GLY A 137 1.49 -5.39 -29.16
N ASP A 138 0.52 -6.11 -29.73
CA ASP A 138 -0.75 -6.38 -29.06
C ASP A 138 -0.57 -7.46 -28.02
N THR A 139 -0.97 -7.18 -26.78
CA THR A 139 -0.91 -8.14 -25.68
C THR A 139 -2.23 -8.18 -24.91
N LYS A 140 -2.56 -9.35 -24.37
CA LYS A 140 -3.73 -9.55 -23.53
C LYS A 140 -3.46 -10.60 -22.47
N GLY A 141 -4.17 -10.49 -21.36
CA GLY A 141 -4.02 -11.43 -20.27
C GLY A 141 -4.91 -11.10 -19.09
N ALA A 142 -4.60 -11.73 -17.96
CA ALA A 142 -5.25 -11.44 -16.70
C ALA A 142 -4.21 -11.34 -15.58
N ASN A 143 -4.44 -10.43 -14.65
CA ASN A 143 -3.75 -10.39 -13.37
C ASN A 143 -4.68 -10.94 -12.29
N PHE A 144 -4.11 -11.55 -11.26
CA PHE A 144 -4.85 -12.04 -10.10
C PHE A 144 -4.38 -11.28 -8.87
N ILE A 145 -5.30 -10.71 -8.12
CA ILE A 145 -5.00 -9.90 -6.93
C ILE A 145 -5.88 -10.41 -5.79
N ILE A 146 -5.29 -10.62 -4.61
CA ILE A 146 -6.02 -11.04 -3.41
C ILE A 146 -5.82 -9.97 -2.34
N TYR A 147 -6.94 -9.53 -1.77
CA TYR A 147 -6.99 -8.61 -0.64
C TYR A 147 -7.53 -9.30 0.60
N ASP A 148 -6.93 -9.00 1.75
CA ASP A 148 -7.38 -9.42 3.07
C ASP A 148 -7.38 -8.19 4.00
N ASN A 149 -8.57 -7.82 4.47
CA ASN A 149 -8.73 -6.69 5.40
C ASN A 149 -8.98 -7.14 6.84
N GLU A 150 -8.63 -8.40 7.17
CA GLU A 150 -8.84 -9.12 8.43
C GLU A 150 -10.30 -9.51 8.72
N GLU A 151 -11.28 -8.87 8.06
CA GLU A 151 -12.70 -9.21 8.19
C GLU A 151 -13.19 -10.08 7.02
N LYS A 152 -12.69 -9.81 5.82
CA LYS A 152 -13.12 -10.39 4.55
C LYS A 152 -11.94 -10.58 3.62
N ILE A 153 -12.12 -11.46 2.66
CA ILE A 153 -11.17 -11.69 1.57
C ILE A 153 -11.85 -11.31 0.25
N CYS A 154 -11.15 -10.55 -0.59
CA CYS A 154 -11.60 -10.18 -1.92
C CYS A 154 -10.60 -10.65 -2.97
N ALA A 155 -11.08 -11.45 -3.92
CA ALA A 155 -10.33 -11.83 -5.11
C ALA A 155 -10.70 -10.89 -6.25
N VAL A 156 -9.68 -10.33 -6.90
CA VAL A 156 -9.83 -9.49 -8.08
C VAL A 156 -9.13 -10.12 -9.28
N GLN A 157 -9.87 -10.30 -10.36
CA GLN A 157 -9.33 -10.65 -11.67
C GLN A 157 -9.29 -9.39 -12.52
N HIS A 158 -8.11 -8.99 -12.97
CA HIS A 158 -7.91 -7.85 -13.84
C HIS A 158 -7.57 -8.34 -15.24
N LEU A 159 -8.56 -8.36 -16.14
CA LEU A 159 -8.37 -8.69 -17.54
C LEU A 159 -7.96 -7.43 -18.30
N PHE A 160 -6.93 -7.56 -19.13
CA PHE A 160 -6.37 -6.41 -19.84
C PHE A 160 -6.09 -6.72 -21.31
N GLU A 161 -6.14 -5.66 -22.12
CA GLU A 161 -5.60 -5.61 -23.48
C GLU A 161 -4.75 -4.35 -23.64
N ARG A 162 -3.64 -4.47 -24.39
CA ARG A 162 -2.70 -3.39 -24.70
C ARG A 162 -2.29 -3.47 -26.17
N GLY A 163 -1.91 -2.33 -26.74
CA GLY A 163 -1.51 -2.21 -28.15
C GLY A 163 -2.56 -1.43 -28.92
N THR A 164 -3.15 -2.04 -29.94
CA THR A 164 -4.20 -1.45 -30.77
C THR A 164 -5.48 -1.18 -29.99
N GLN A 165 -5.80 -2.05 -29.03
CA GLN A 165 -6.89 -1.87 -28.07
C GLN A 165 -6.30 -1.66 -26.68
N TYR A 166 -6.96 -0.82 -25.90
CA TYR A 166 -6.60 -0.60 -24.51
C TYR A 166 -7.83 -0.82 -23.63
N LEU A 167 -7.74 -1.83 -22.77
CA LEU A 167 -8.84 -2.33 -21.97
C LEU A 167 -8.33 -2.65 -20.57
N ASP A 168 -9.08 -2.23 -19.56
CA ASP A 168 -8.94 -2.73 -18.19
C ASP A 168 -10.31 -3.16 -17.65
N ARG A 169 -10.46 -4.45 -17.33
CA ARG A 169 -11.66 -5.00 -16.71
C ARG A 169 -11.30 -5.62 -15.37
N PHE A 170 -11.90 -5.13 -14.30
CA PHE A 170 -11.73 -5.66 -12.95
C PHE A 170 -13.00 -6.40 -12.54
N GLU A 171 -12.85 -7.66 -12.15
CA GLU A 171 -13.92 -8.47 -11.57
C GLU A 171 -13.60 -8.78 -10.12
N TYR A 172 -14.54 -8.51 -9.23
CA TYR A 172 -14.36 -8.65 -7.79
C TYR A 172 -15.27 -9.77 -7.29
N THR A 173 -14.73 -10.63 -6.42
CA THR A 173 -15.49 -11.64 -5.70
C THR A 173 -15.07 -11.60 -4.23
N VAL A 174 -16.00 -11.23 -3.37
CA VAL A 174 -15.80 -11.20 -1.92
C VAL A 174 -16.22 -12.56 -1.34
N ASN A 175 -15.58 -13.00 -0.26
CA ASN A 175 -15.83 -14.30 0.38
C ASN A 175 -17.26 -14.48 0.93
N ASP A 176 -18.03 -13.42 1.08
CA ASP A 176 -19.45 -13.46 1.43
C ASP A 176 -20.39 -13.65 0.22
N GLY A 177 -19.83 -13.75 -0.99
CA GLY A 177 -20.55 -13.94 -2.24
C GLY A 177 -20.88 -12.65 -2.99
N GLU A 178 -20.55 -11.47 -2.46
CA GLU A 178 -20.69 -10.22 -3.19
C GLU A 178 -19.80 -10.22 -4.44
N ARG A 179 -20.38 -9.80 -5.58
CA ARG A 179 -19.69 -9.74 -6.88
C ARG A 179 -19.97 -8.42 -7.56
N SER A 180 -18.94 -7.85 -8.16
CA SER A 180 -19.03 -6.60 -8.89
C SER A 180 -17.99 -6.56 -10.02
N MET A 181 -18.11 -5.61 -10.94
CA MET A 181 -17.22 -5.48 -12.08
C MET A 181 -17.11 -4.02 -12.53
N ASN A 182 -15.88 -3.60 -12.87
CA ASN A 182 -15.61 -2.33 -13.53
C ASN A 182 -14.95 -2.58 -14.89
N LEU A 183 -15.28 -1.76 -15.88
CA LEU A 183 -14.75 -1.84 -17.24
C LEU A 183 -14.30 -0.45 -17.68
N PHE A 184 -13.07 -0.38 -18.19
CA PHE A 184 -12.47 0.82 -18.75
C PHE A 184 -11.97 0.51 -20.15
N LEU A 185 -12.32 1.40 -21.07
CA LEU A 185 -11.99 1.35 -22.49
C LEU A 185 -11.41 2.71 -22.83
N ASP A 186 -10.23 2.73 -23.45
CA ASP A 186 -9.68 3.92 -24.10
C ASP A 186 -9.91 3.85 -25.62
#